data_AF-A0A3N6FH04-F1
#
_entry.id   AF-A0A3N6FH04-F1
#
_cell.length_a   1.000
_cell.length_b   1.000
_cell.length_c   1.000
_cell.angle_alpha   90.00
_cell.angle_beta   90.00
_cell.angle_gamma   90.00
#
_symmetry.space_group_name_H-M   'P 1'
#
loop_
_entity.id
_entity.type
_entity.pdbx_description
1 polymer ?
#
loop_
_entity_poly.entity_id
_entity_poly.type
_entity_poly.pdbx_seq_one_letter_code
_entity_poly.pdbx_strand_id
1 'polypeptide(L)'
;MQTRRRGGLSGLTLEGDGTCNHGPFAGNPDDSDDRKAILARLAAGFNRSIMLSHPSRPNGTEPRWRTTTGAVTNHWSRVVHANSPIGYAFPYDNVRSDGRPEVSGAAHDGNPRRFTVSVGS
;
A
#
# COMPACT_ATOMS: atom_id res chain seq x y z
N MET A 1 -39.66 0.48 -14.42
CA MET A 1 -39.54 0.21 -12.96
C MET A 1 -38.08 -0.21 -12.71
N GLN A 2 -37.26 0.72 -12.23
CA GLN A 2 -35.80 0.58 -12.19
C GLN A 2 -35.37 0.07 -10.81
N THR A 3 -34.92 -1.17 -10.74
CA THR A 3 -34.51 -1.82 -9.49
C THR A 3 -33.15 -1.28 -9.05
N ARG A 4 -33.13 -0.43 -8.02
CA ARG A 4 -31.91 -0.03 -7.31
C ARG A 4 -31.24 -1.26 -6.71
N ARG A 5 -30.04 -1.63 -7.19
CA ARG A 5 -29.17 -2.54 -6.44
C ARG A 5 -28.54 -1.77 -5.29
N ARG A 6 -28.86 -2.19 -4.07
CA ARG A 6 -28.22 -1.72 -2.83
C ARG A 6 -26.74 -2.11 -2.88
N GLY A 7 -25.87 -1.12 -2.65
CA GLY A 7 -24.44 -1.34 -2.44
C GLY A 7 -24.25 -2.12 -1.14
N GLY A 8 -24.00 -3.42 -1.25
CA GLY A 8 -23.47 -4.24 -0.19
C GLY A 8 -22.00 -4.53 -0.53
N LEU A 9 -21.11 -4.38 0.45
CA LEU A 9 -19.73 -4.85 0.38
C LEU A 9 -19.79 -6.39 0.27
N SER A 10 -19.92 -6.90 -0.96
CA SER A 10 -19.73 -8.31 -1.26
C SER A 10 -18.34 -8.72 -0.79
N GLY A 11 -18.24 -9.83 -0.06
CA GLY A 11 -17.04 -10.25 0.65
C GLY A 11 -15.77 -10.11 -0.19
N LEU A 12 -14.74 -9.51 0.42
CA LEU A 12 -13.40 -9.37 -0.16
C LEU A 12 -12.91 -10.77 -0.53
N THR A 13 -13.03 -11.14 -1.80
CA THR A 13 -12.34 -12.31 -2.32
C THR A 13 -10.92 -11.83 -2.62
N LEU A 14 -9.94 -12.33 -1.88
CA LEU A 14 -8.54 -11.85 -1.87
C LEU A 14 -7.73 -12.25 -3.11
N GLU A 15 -8.38 -12.68 -4.20
CA GLU A 15 -7.69 -13.01 -5.45
C GLU A 15 -7.30 -11.70 -6.14
N GLY A 16 -5.99 -11.39 -6.15
CA GLY A 16 -5.44 -10.21 -6.82
C GLY A 16 -5.17 -8.99 -5.93
N ASP A 17 -5.31 -9.09 -4.61
CA ASP A 17 -5.11 -7.94 -3.70
C ASP A 17 -3.69 -7.35 -3.72
N GLY A 18 -2.69 -8.15 -4.10
CA GLY A 18 -1.31 -7.69 -4.27
C GLY A 18 -1.14 -6.64 -5.38
N THR A 19 -2.06 -6.58 -6.35
CA THR A 19 -1.96 -5.68 -7.50
C THR A 19 -2.89 -4.47 -7.43
N CYS A 20 -3.78 -4.41 -6.43
CA CYS A 20 -4.67 -3.26 -6.17
C CYS A 20 -5.36 -2.68 -7.42
N ASN A 21 -5.68 -3.52 -8.40
CA ASN A 21 -6.14 -3.09 -9.73
C ASN A 21 -7.55 -3.60 -10.06
N HIS A 22 -8.19 -4.34 -9.14
CA HIS A 22 -9.54 -4.85 -9.27
C HIS A 22 -10.28 -4.77 -7.92
N GLY A 23 -11.60 -4.99 -7.98
CA GLY A 23 -12.44 -5.05 -6.80
C GLY A 23 -12.42 -3.75 -6.00
N PRO A 24 -12.50 -3.81 -4.65
CA PRO A 24 -12.62 -2.62 -3.80
C PRO A 24 -11.35 -1.76 -3.74
N PHE A 25 -10.22 -2.26 -4.27
CA PHE A 25 -8.94 -1.56 -4.28
C PHE A 25 -8.57 -0.97 -5.64
N ALA A 26 -9.40 -1.14 -6.66
CA ALA A 26 -9.19 -0.50 -7.95
C ALA A 26 -9.27 1.03 -7.81
N GLY A 27 -8.20 1.72 -8.20
CA GLY A 27 -8.19 3.18 -8.26
C GLY A 27 -9.14 3.66 -9.35
N ASN A 28 -10.18 4.41 -8.98
CA ASN A 28 -11.05 5.09 -9.92
C ASN A 28 -10.62 6.57 -10.06
N PRO A 29 -10.30 7.06 -11.27
CA PRO A 29 -9.92 8.45 -11.49
C PRO A 29 -10.96 9.46 -11.00
N ASP A 30 -12.25 9.12 -11.06
CA ASP A 30 -13.37 9.99 -10.69
C ASP A 30 -13.63 10.04 -9.18
N ASP A 31 -12.92 9.24 -8.37
CA ASP A 31 -13.08 9.28 -6.92
C ASP A 31 -12.50 10.57 -6.33
N SER A 32 -13.07 11.02 -5.20
CA SER A 32 -12.49 12.11 -4.43
C SER A 32 -11.10 11.77 -3.90
N ASP A 33 -10.28 12.78 -3.66
CA ASP A 33 -8.94 12.59 -3.10
C ASP A 33 -8.99 11.90 -1.73
N ASP A 34 -10.00 12.21 -0.91
CA ASP A 34 -10.23 11.52 0.37
C ASP A 34 -10.48 10.02 0.17
N ARG A 35 -11.31 9.66 -0.82
CA ARG A 35 -11.59 8.25 -1.11
C ARG A 35 -10.34 7.53 -1.60
N LYS A 36 -9.57 8.15 -2.51
CA LYS A 36 -8.28 7.62 -2.98
C LYS A 36 -7.28 7.44 -1.83
N ALA A 37 -7.23 8.41 -0.92
CA ALA A 37 -6.36 8.40 0.25
C ALA A 37 -6.73 7.30 1.26
N ILE A 38 -8.02 7.04 1.47
CA ILE A 38 -8.51 5.94 2.31
C ILE A 38 -8.21 4.59 1.66
N LEU A 39 -8.50 4.46 0.35
CA LEU A 39 -8.24 3.24 -0.42
C LEU A 39 -6.76 2.84 -0.33
N ALA A 40 -5.84 3.77 -0.56
CA ALA A 40 -4.40 3.51 -0.47
C ALA A 40 -4.00 2.98 0.92
N ARG A 41 -4.57 3.55 2.00
CA ARG A 41 -4.28 3.13 3.39
C ARG A 41 -4.83 1.75 3.73
N LEU A 42 -6.00 1.41 3.20
CA LEU A 42 -6.59 0.07 3.35
C LEU A 42 -5.77 -0.96 2.57
N ALA A 43 -5.48 -0.69 1.30
CA ALA A 43 -4.70 -1.56 0.42
C ALA A 43 -3.30 -1.87 1.00
N ALA A 44 -2.59 -0.83 1.48
CA ALA A 44 -1.31 -1.02 2.16
C ALA A 44 -1.45 -1.77 3.49
N GLY A 45 -2.56 -1.56 4.20
CA GLY A 45 -2.86 -2.27 5.44
C GLY A 45 -3.05 -3.77 5.27
N PHE A 46 -3.74 -4.18 4.20
CA PHE A 46 -3.95 -5.59 3.84
C PHE A 46 -2.65 -6.24 3.35
N ASN A 47 -1.91 -5.58 2.44
CA ASN A 47 -0.62 -6.08 1.96
C ASN A 47 0.40 -6.32 3.09
N ARG A 48 0.30 -5.54 4.18
CA ARG A 48 1.18 -5.63 5.34
C ARG A 48 0.60 -6.46 6.50
N SER A 49 -0.60 -7.03 6.35
CA SER A 49 -1.31 -7.81 7.40
C SER A 49 -1.45 -7.08 8.75
N ILE A 50 -1.70 -5.77 8.73
CA ILE A 50 -1.75 -4.93 9.95
C ILE A 50 -3.16 -4.41 10.28
N MET A 51 -4.20 -4.78 9.52
CA MET A 51 -5.57 -4.26 9.68
C MET A 51 -6.17 -4.49 11.06
N LEU A 52 -5.84 -5.60 11.71
CA LEU A 52 -6.38 -5.96 13.03
C LEU A 52 -5.50 -5.50 14.19
N SER A 53 -4.19 -5.34 13.96
CA SER A 53 -3.22 -5.06 15.02
C SER A 53 -2.92 -3.57 15.22
N HIS A 54 -3.34 -2.71 14.27
CA HIS A 54 -3.00 -1.28 14.26
C HIS A 54 -4.20 -0.41 13.86
N PRO A 55 -5.16 -0.19 14.77
CA PRO A 55 -6.42 0.50 14.48
C PRO A 55 -6.26 2.01 14.27
N SER A 56 -5.20 2.64 14.80
CA SER A 56 -4.85 4.04 14.50
C SER A 56 -3.89 4.12 13.31
N ARG A 57 -4.38 4.52 12.14
CA ARG A 57 -3.56 4.70 10.92
C ARG A 57 -3.70 6.11 10.37
N PRO A 58 -2.62 6.73 9.86
CA PRO A 58 -1.25 6.19 9.71
C PRO A 58 -0.39 6.31 11.00
N ASN A 59 -0.96 6.82 12.09
CA ASN A 59 -0.25 7.14 13.34
C ASN A 59 0.07 5.91 14.21
N GLY A 60 1.36 5.57 14.26
CA GLY A 60 1.90 4.53 15.14
C GLY A 60 3.40 4.37 14.93
N THR A 61 4.18 4.61 15.97
CA THR A 61 5.64 4.43 15.96
C THR A 61 5.99 2.94 15.93
N GLU A 62 6.15 2.40 14.72
CA GLU A 62 7.17 1.42 14.30
C GLU A 62 6.74 0.75 13.00
N PRO A 63 7.65 0.47 12.05
CA PRO A 63 7.36 -0.38 10.92
C PRO A 63 7.45 -1.85 11.35
N ARG A 64 6.72 -2.24 12.40
CA ARG A 64 6.51 -3.63 12.78
C ARG A 64 5.84 -4.43 11.65
N TRP A 65 5.31 -3.76 10.63
CA TRP A 65 4.89 -4.41 9.38
C TRP A 65 6.04 -5.11 8.64
N ARG A 66 7.29 -4.64 8.75
CA ARG A 66 8.45 -5.33 8.15
C ARG A 66 8.78 -6.64 8.86
N THR A 67 8.38 -6.76 10.13
CA THR A 67 8.57 -7.92 10.99
C THR A 67 7.27 -8.66 11.26
N THR A 68 6.14 -8.28 10.65
CA THR A 68 4.84 -8.91 10.91
C THR A 68 4.82 -10.29 10.27
N THR A 69 4.88 -11.32 11.11
CA THR A 69 4.91 -12.75 10.75
C THR A 69 3.53 -13.39 10.84
N GLY A 70 2.52 -12.79 10.19
CA GLY A 70 1.26 -13.48 9.99
C GLY A 70 1.48 -14.71 9.08
N ALA A 71 0.78 -15.82 9.34
CA ALA A 71 0.84 -17.02 8.50
C ALA A 71 0.38 -16.74 7.05
N VAL A 72 -0.42 -15.69 6.85
CA VAL A 72 -0.85 -15.18 5.54
C VAL A 72 -0.53 -13.68 5.48
N THR A 73 0.38 -13.30 4.57
CA THR A 73 0.80 -11.92 4.30
C THR A 73 1.35 -11.80 2.88
N ASN A 74 1.61 -10.58 2.39
CA ASN A 74 2.40 -10.40 1.17
C ASN A 74 3.87 -10.77 1.45
N HIS A 75 4.19 -12.06 1.34
CA HIS A 75 5.53 -12.58 1.60
C HIS A 75 6.57 -12.04 0.61
N TRP A 76 6.16 -11.66 -0.61
CA TRP A 76 7.03 -11.01 -1.58
C TRP A 76 7.52 -9.65 -1.05
N SER A 77 6.59 -8.77 -0.68
CA SER A 77 6.92 -7.47 -0.08
C SER A 77 7.79 -7.61 1.16
N ARG A 78 7.47 -8.57 2.04
CA ARG A 78 8.29 -8.85 3.23
C ARG A 78 9.73 -9.22 2.89
N VAL A 79 9.96 -10.10 1.89
CA VAL A 79 11.30 -10.53 1.48
C VAL A 79 12.06 -9.39 0.80
N VAL A 80 11.40 -8.61 -0.08
CA VAL A 80 12.01 -7.45 -0.72
C VAL A 80 12.49 -6.45 0.32
N HIS A 81 11.63 -6.07 1.27
CA HIS A 81 11.96 -5.09 2.31
C HIS A 81 12.96 -5.60 3.36
N ALA A 82 13.16 -6.92 3.46
CA ALA A 82 14.21 -7.51 4.28
C ALA A 82 15.61 -7.42 3.63
N ASN A 83 15.68 -7.33 2.30
CA ASN A 83 16.94 -7.27 1.53
C ASN A 83 17.24 -5.87 0.98
N SER A 84 16.23 -5.01 0.85
CA SER A 84 16.39 -3.62 0.47
C SER A 84 15.53 -2.74 1.39
N PRO A 85 16.12 -1.83 2.18
CA PRO A 85 15.36 -0.99 3.11
C PRO A 85 14.43 0.01 2.41
N ILE A 86 14.63 0.23 1.11
CA ILE A 86 13.83 1.07 0.21
C ILE A 86 13.47 0.24 -1.03
N GLY A 87 12.20 0.24 -1.45
CA GLY A 87 11.74 -0.46 -2.65
C GLY A 87 10.23 -0.45 -2.83
N TYR A 88 9.78 -0.61 -4.07
CA TYR A 88 8.36 -0.62 -4.44
C TYR A 88 7.90 -2.06 -4.70
N ALA A 89 7.30 -2.72 -3.70
CA ALA A 89 6.95 -4.13 -3.81
C ALA A 89 5.47 -4.40 -4.15
N PHE A 90 4.59 -3.41 -3.97
CA PHE A 90 3.16 -3.47 -4.29
C PHE A 90 2.60 -2.05 -4.49
N PRO A 91 1.45 -1.86 -5.16
CA PRO A 91 0.83 -0.53 -5.27
C PRO A 91 0.50 0.05 -3.90
N TYR A 92 0.79 1.33 -3.71
CA TYR A 92 0.64 2.04 -2.43
C TYR A 92 1.68 1.69 -1.35
N ASP A 93 2.83 1.12 -1.71
CA ASP A 93 3.94 0.90 -0.76
C ASP A 93 4.53 2.22 -0.19
N ASN A 94 4.24 3.34 -0.86
CA ASN A 94 4.57 4.69 -0.38
C ASN A 94 3.69 5.17 0.79
N VAL A 95 2.60 4.45 1.12
CA VAL A 95 1.81 4.75 2.33
C VAL A 95 2.67 4.45 3.55
N ARG A 96 2.91 5.48 4.36
CA ARG A 96 3.77 5.40 5.55
C ARG A 96 3.13 6.12 6.74
N SER A 97 3.69 5.89 7.91
CA SER A 97 3.38 6.71 9.08
C SER A 97 3.86 8.14 8.89
N ASP A 98 3.13 9.07 9.51
CA ASP A 98 3.47 10.48 9.50
C ASP A 98 4.85 10.70 10.14
N GLY A 99 5.60 11.69 9.62
CA GLY A 99 6.95 12.01 10.08
C GLY A 99 8.05 11.00 9.77
N ARG A 100 7.78 9.89 9.08
CA ARG A 100 8.81 8.90 8.69
C ARG A 100 9.36 9.13 7.28
N PRO A 101 10.60 8.67 6.98
CA PRO A 101 11.11 8.70 5.61
C PRO A 101 10.23 7.91 4.63
N GLU A 102 10.21 8.35 3.38
CA GLU A 102 9.68 7.61 2.23
C GLU A 102 10.51 6.34 2.02
N VAL A 103 9.86 5.21 1.71
CA VAL A 103 10.52 3.88 1.64
C VAL A 103 10.19 3.11 0.35
N SER A 104 9.40 3.69 -0.54
CA SER A 104 9.03 3.07 -1.82
C SER A 104 10.07 3.30 -2.91
N GLY A 105 11.06 4.17 -2.65
CA GLY A 105 12.13 4.47 -3.60
C GLY A 105 11.81 5.66 -4.51
N ALA A 106 10.84 6.48 -4.11
CA ALA A 106 10.52 7.69 -4.84
C ALA A 106 11.61 8.75 -4.58
N ALA A 107 12.27 9.18 -5.66
CA ALA A 107 13.15 10.34 -5.66
C ALA A 107 12.38 11.56 -6.19
N HIS A 108 12.49 12.69 -5.50
CA HIS A 108 11.86 13.94 -5.89
C HIS A 108 12.79 15.12 -5.59
N ASP A 109 12.93 16.02 -6.56
CA ASP A 109 13.66 17.29 -6.47
C ASP A 109 12.86 18.34 -7.26
N GLY A 110 12.69 19.55 -6.70
CA GLY A 110 12.00 20.65 -7.36
C GLY A 110 12.80 21.31 -8.49
N ASN A 111 14.11 21.05 -8.57
CA ASN A 111 14.99 21.53 -9.65
C ASN A 111 16.11 20.50 -9.95
N PRO A 112 15.75 19.31 -10.48
CA PRO A 112 16.71 18.23 -10.68
C PRO A 112 17.75 18.60 -11.74
N ARG A 113 19.03 18.41 -11.43
CA ARG A 113 20.14 18.66 -12.38
C ARG A 113 20.73 17.39 -12.99
N ARG A 114 20.62 16.25 -12.27
CA ARG A 114 21.15 14.96 -12.71
C ARG A 114 20.41 13.82 -12.02
N PHE A 115 20.01 12.81 -12.80
CA PHE A 115 19.54 11.52 -12.30
C PHE A 115 20.51 10.44 -12.80
N THR A 116 21.05 9.63 -11.88
CA THR A 116 21.99 8.55 -12.23
C THR A 116 21.37 7.22 -11.85
N VAL A 117 21.33 6.30 -12.81
CA VAL A 117 20.89 4.92 -12.60
C VAL A 117 22.12 4.03 -12.68
N SER A 118 22.33 3.22 -11.65
CA SER A 118 23.37 2.20 -11.61
C SER A 118 22.70 0.84 -11.51
N VAL A 119 23.19 -0.12 -12.30
CA VAL A 119 22.74 -1.51 -12.27
C VAL A 119 23.82 -2.31 -11.54
N GLY A 120 23.44 -3.06 -10.51
CA GLY A 120 24.33 -3.96 -9.80
C GLY A 120 24.63 -5.24 -10.59
N SER A 121 25.56 -6.05 -10.09
CA SER A 121 25.87 -7.40 -10.56
C SER A 121 25.33 -8.45 -9.62
#